data_AF-I3V3X0-F1
#
_entry.id   AF-I3V3X0-F1
#
_cell.length_a   1.000
_cell.length_b   1.000
_cell.length_c   1.000
_cell.angle_alpha   90.00
_cell.angle_beta   90.00
_cell.angle_gamma   90.00
#
_symmetry.space_group_name_H-M   'P 1'
#
loop_
_entity.id
_entity.type
_entity.pdbx_description
1 polymer ?
#
loop_
_entity_poly.entity_id
_entity_poly.type
_entity_poly.pdbx_seq_one_letter_code
_entity_poly.pdbx_strand_id
1 'polypeptide(L)'
;MQHKHIVLKRLTAAALLVALAGCGVTDRIGKRMEDSWAADMLADSEKVILTSDGGNQLNPDAEGKPLSVVMRVYQLTDLERFAATDAETLWDAPQKALGNTLVETREITLLPGIGQIDQWPLAKNARYVGVAAFFRDEQDARWKVAFDANSLRKDGIWFSSDGLRVLVDNTEISAMRGVDVLNKPPTADQLAAAQKAKDADATLTDKVQDAAIDKATDAASQSASNAMDSTFNSLVDSVK
;
A
#
# COMPACT_ATOMS: atom_id res chain seq x y z
N MET A 1 -8.12 -25.76 83.93
CA MET A 1 -8.85 -25.69 82.64
C MET A 1 -9.05 -24.26 82.10
N GLN A 2 -8.89 -23.18 82.89
CA GLN A 2 -9.22 -21.81 82.42
C GLN A 2 -8.18 -21.11 81.51
N HIS A 3 -6.90 -21.49 81.54
CA HIS A 3 -5.88 -20.85 80.68
C HIS A 3 -6.03 -21.17 79.19
N LYS A 4 -6.55 -22.35 78.82
CA LYS A 4 -6.73 -22.75 77.41
C LYS A 4 -7.79 -21.91 76.69
N HIS A 5 -8.85 -21.49 77.40
CA HIS A 5 -9.92 -20.68 76.82
C HIS A 5 -9.53 -19.20 76.62
N ILE A 6 -8.60 -18.68 77.41
CA ILE A 6 -8.11 -17.29 77.28
C ILE A 6 -7.14 -17.17 76.10
N VAL A 7 -6.26 -18.16 75.91
CA VAL A 7 -5.32 -18.21 74.77
C VAL A 7 -6.07 -18.40 73.45
N LEU A 8 -7.09 -19.28 73.43
CA LEU A 8 -7.91 -19.50 72.23
C LEU A 8 -8.73 -18.26 71.84
N LYS A 9 -9.32 -17.55 72.82
CA LYS A 9 -10.05 -16.29 72.57
C LYS A 9 -9.13 -15.15 72.08
N ARG A 10 -7.90 -15.07 72.59
CA ARG A 10 -6.90 -14.08 72.14
C ARG A 10 -6.37 -14.37 70.73
N LEU A 11 -6.23 -15.64 70.37
CA LEU A 11 -5.85 -16.05 69.01
C LEU A 11 -6.96 -15.78 67.98
N THR A 12 -8.23 -16.00 68.33
CA THR A 12 -9.35 -15.66 67.44
C THR A 12 -9.54 -14.16 67.25
N ALA A 13 -9.25 -13.33 68.27
CA ALA A 13 -9.35 -11.88 68.14
C ALA A 13 -8.22 -11.27 67.28
N ALA A 14 -7.01 -11.84 67.32
CA ALA A 14 -5.89 -11.40 66.48
C ALA A 14 -6.07 -11.78 65.01
N ALA A 15 -6.67 -12.93 64.71
CA ALA A 15 -6.94 -13.36 63.32
C ALA A 15 -8.04 -12.51 62.65
N LEU A 16 -9.02 -12.01 63.40
CA LEU A 16 -10.10 -11.18 62.86
C LEU A 16 -9.65 -9.75 62.52
N LEU A 17 -8.62 -9.22 63.20
CA LEU A 17 -8.07 -7.88 62.93
C LEU A 17 -7.18 -7.83 61.66
N VAL A 18 -6.60 -8.96 61.25
CA VAL A 18 -5.78 -9.02 60.01
C VAL A 18 -6.66 -9.09 58.75
N ALA A 19 -7.89 -9.61 58.85
CA ALA A 19 -8.78 -9.75 57.70
C ALA A 19 -9.43 -8.44 57.22
N LEU A 20 -9.47 -7.39 58.04
CA LEU A 20 -10.14 -6.11 57.72
C LEU A 20 -9.24 -5.06 57.04
N ALA A 21 -7.94 -5.32 56.88
CA ALA A 21 -6.99 -4.41 56.21
C ALA A 21 -6.69 -4.77 54.73
N GLY A 22 -7.38 -5.77 54.18
CA GLY A 22 -7.03 -6.37 52.87
C GLY A 22 -7.64 -5.70 51.62
N CYS A 23 -8.64 -4.83 51.74
CA CYS A 23 -9.42 -4.40 50.57
C CYS A 23 -8.79 -3.30 49.69
N GLY A 24 -7.62 -2.76 50.02
CA GLY A 24 -7.02 -1.63 49.26
C GLY A 24 -5.62 -1.88 48.66
N VAL A 25 -5.00 -3.02 48.95
CA VAL A 25 -3.63 -3.34 48.48
C VAL A 25 -3.64 -4.04 47.13
N THR A 26 -4.67 -4.83 46.84
CA THR A 26 -4.86 -5.52 45.55
C THR A 26 -5.01 -4.56 44.38
N ASP A 27 -5.74 -3.45 44.55
CA ASP A 27 -5.91 -2.45 43.49
C ASP A 27 -4.62 -1.70 43.13
N ARG A 28 -3.68 -1.56 44.07
CA ARG A 28 -2.37 -0.92 43.82
C ARG A 28 -1.32 -1.86 43.24
N ILE A 29 -1.44 -3.17 43.47
CA ILE A 29 -0.52 -4.17 42.89
C ILE A 29 -0.90 -4.43 41.43
N GLY A 30 -2.20 -4.49 41.11
CA GLY A 30 -2.67 -4.57 39.72
C GLY A 30 -2.13 -3.42 38.86
N LYS A 31 -2.34 -2.18 39.33
CA LYS A 31 -1.86 -0.96 38.66
C LYS A 31 -0.34 -0.84 38.48
N ARG A 32 0.46 -1.59 39.25
CA ARG A 32 1.93 -1.57 39.10
C ARG A 32 2.47 -2.68 38.21
N MET A 33 1.67 -3.69 37.90
CA MET A 33 2.08 -4.77 37.00
C MET A 33 1.92 -4.36 35.53
N GLU A 34 0.97 -3.48 35.23
CA GLU A 34 0.69 -2.97 33.87
C GLU A 34 1.82 -2.07 33.32
N ASP A 35 2.58 -1.39 34.19
CA ASP A 35 3.70 -0.51 33.80
C ASP A 35 5.07 -1.24 33.74
N SER A 36 5.06 -2.58 33.77
CA SER A 36 6.29 -3.38 33.73
C SER A 36 6.69 -3.74 32.29
N TRP A 37 7.98 -3.62 31.97
CA TRP A 37 8.59 -4.17 30.74
C TRP A 37 8.26 -5.67 30.52
N ALA A 38 7.96 -6.40 31.59
CA ALA A 38 7.52 -7.80 31.52
C ALA A 38 6.08 -7.95 31.00
N ALA A 39 5.19 -6.98 31.23
CA ALA A 39 3.84 -6.99 30.68
C ALA A 39 3.84 -6.68 29.18
N ASP A 40 4.73 -5.81 28.72
CA ASP A 40 4.96 -5.55 27.28
C ASP A 40 5.70 -6.70 26.58
N MET A 41 6.50 -7.50 27.30
CA MET A 41 7.10 -8.73 26.77
C MET A 41 6.16 -9.95 26.77
N LEU A 42 5.16 -9.98 27.66
CA LEU A 42 4.15 -11.04 27.73
C LEU A 42 2.91 -10.71 26.90
N ALA A 43 2.62 -9.43 26.67
CA ALA A 43 1.71 -9.00 25.65
C ALA A 43 2.42 -9.16 24.31
N ASP A 44 1.97 -10.12 23.52
CA ASP A 44 2.32 -10.23 22.11
C ASP A 44 1.77 -8.99 21.38
N SER A 45 2.46 -7.86 21.51
CA SER A 45 2.01 -6.58 20.97
C SER A 45 1.97 -6.72 19.45
N GLU A 46 0.83 -6.48 18.85
CA GLU A 46 0.71 -6.36 17.39
C GLU A 46 1.73 -5.30 16.93
N LYS A 47 2.51 -5.60 15.90
CA LYS A 47 3.55 -4.71 15.39
C LYS A 47 3.33 -4.43 13.92
N VAL A 48 3.62 -3.20 13.52
CA VAL A 48 3.96 -2.91 12.13
C VAL A 48 5.39 -3.38 11.92
N ILE A 49 5.58 -4.40 11.09
CA ILE A 49 6.88 -4.83 10.58
C ILE A 49 6.91 -4.41 9.12
N LEU A 50 7.71 -3.42 8.76
CA LEU A 50 7.81 -2.91 7.40
C LEU A 50 9.22 -3.15 6.87
N THR A 51 9.33 -3.97 5.83
CA THR A 51 10.54 -4.06 5.00
C THR A 51 10.42 -3.06 3.85
N SER A 52 11.35 -2.11 3.77
CA SER A 52 11.40 -1.12 2.69
C SER A 52 12.65 -1.35 1.87
N ASP A 53 12.50 -1.68 0.59
CA ASP A 53 13.62 -1.85 -0.34
C ASP A 53 13.72 -0.63 -1.25
N GLY A 54 14.88 0.03 -1.25
CA GLY A 54 15.20 1.10 -2.20
C GLY A 54 15.82 0.49 -3.45
N GLY A 55 15.19 0.73 -4.60
CA GLY A 55 15.71 0.32 -5.89
C GLY A 55 16.97 1.10 -6.30
N ASN A 56 17.68 0.60 -7.31
CA ASN A 56 18.92 1.21 -7.77
C ASN A 56 18.70 2.51 -8.55
N GLN A 57 17.47 2.80 -8.97
CA GLN A 57 17.08 4.02 -9.68
C GLN A 57 16.13 4.86 -8.83
N LEU A 58 16.18 4.71 -7.50
CA LEU A 58 15.32 5.42 -6.56
C LEU A 58 15.44 6.95 -6.72
N ASN A 59 14.29 7.63 -6.81
CA ASN A 59 14.10 9.07 -6.75
C ASN A 59 15.17 9.87 -7.54
N PRO A 60 15.29 9.67 -8.86
CA PRO A 60 16.40 10.22 -9.62
C PRO A 60 16.33 11.75 -9.76
N ASP A 61 17.49 12.40 -9.86
CA ASP A 61 17.57 13.80 -10.28
C ASP A 61 17.31 13.99 -11.79
N ALA A 62 17.43 15.23 -12.28
CA ALA A 62 17.15 15.55 -13.69
C ALA A 62 18.18 14.89 -14.62
N GLU A 63 19.36 14.54 -14.09
CA GLU A 63 20.44 13.85 -14.75
C GLU A 63 20.33 12.31 -14.63
N GLY A 64 19.28 11.80 -13.95
CA GLY A 64 19.05 10.37 -13.74
C GLY A 64 19.85 9.77 -12.58
N LYS A 65 20.53 10.58 -11.77
CA LYS A 65 21.30 10.09 -10.63
C LYS A 65 20.35 9.70 -9.49
N PRO A 66 20.42 8.47 -8.94
CA PRO A 66 19.56 8.05 -7.84
C PRO A 66 19.80 8.86 -6.56
N LEU A 67 18.71 9.24 -5.87
CA LEU A 67 18.74 9.96 -4.61
C LEU A 67 17.93 9.22 -3.53
N SER A 68 18.19 9.56 -2.28
CA SER A 68 17.34 9.11 -1.16
C SER A 68 15.92 9.66 -1.28
N VAL A 69 14.95 8.95 -0.70
CA VAL A 69 13.58 9.43 -0.55
C VAL A 69 13.17 9.42 0.92
N VAL A 70 12.35 10.39 1.31
CA VAL A 70 11.68 10.35 2.62
C VAL A 70 10.36 9.63 2.46
N MET A 71 10.15 8.61 3.28
CA MET A 71 8.88 7.91 3.41
C MET A 71 8.22 8.28 4.73
N ARG A 72 6.90 8.44 4.72
CA ARG A 72 6.11 8.49 5.95
C ARG A 72 5.10 7.36 5.98
N VAL A 73 5.04 6.72 7.14
CA VAL A 73 4.10 5.66 7.45
C VAL A 73 3.06 6.20 8.41
N TYR A 74 1.79 6.03 8.07
CA TYR A 74 0.65 6.51 8.80
C TYR A 74 -0.18 5.34 9.29
N GLN A 75 -0.40 5.26 10.60
CA GLN A 75 -1.46 4.40 11.12
C GLN A 75 -2.76 5.20 11.13
N LEU A 76 -3.81 4.63 10.55
CA LEU A 76 -5.05 5.35 10.26
C LEU A 76 -6.28 4.59 10.76
N THR A 77 -7.27 5.29 11.28
CA THR A 77 -8.59 4.71 11.62
C THR A 77 -9.51 4.63 10.38
N ASP A 78 -9.25 5.45 9.37
CA ASP A 78 -9.98 5.49 8.11
C ASP A 78 -9.07 5.91 6.94
N LEU A 79 -9.34 5.40 5.75
CA LEU A 79 -8.50 5.56 4.56
C LEU A 79 -8.93 6.71 3.65
N GLU A 80 -10.17 7.21 3.75
CA GLU A 80 -10.77 8.14 2.77
C GLU A 80 -9.93 9.40 2.59
N ARG A 81 -9.56 10.06 3.69
CA ARG A 81 -8.73 11.27 3.67
C ARG A 81 -7.35 11.01 3.10
N PHE A 82 -6.71 9.91 3.50
CA PHE A 82 -5.38 9.54 3.00
C PHE A 82 -5.41 9.26 1.50
N ALA A 83 -6.45 8.57 1.01
CA ALA A 83 -6.63 8.30 -0.42
C ALA A 83 -6.81 9.60 -1.21
N ALA A 84 -7.62 10.55 -0.71
CA ALA A 84 -7.94 11.79 -1.41
C ALA A 84 -6.87 12.90 -1.33
N THR A 85 -5.99 12.88 -0.32
CA THR A 85 -4.97 13.93 -0.13
C THR A 85 -3.82 13.80 -1.14
N ASP A 86 -3.40 14.91 -1.74
CA ASP A 86 -2.20 15.00 -2.57
C ASP A 86 -0.90 14.95 -1.74
N ALA A 87 0.25 14.78 -2.41
CA ALA A 87 1.53 14.59 -1.73
C ALA A 87 2.01 15.87 -1.02
N GLU A 88 1.91 17.03 -1.66
CA GLU A 88 2.28 18.33 -1.09
C GLU A 88 1.53 18.62 0.22
N THR A 89 0.20 18.49 0.20
CA THR A 89 -0.63 18.71 1.39
C THR A 89 -0.31 17.73 2.50
N LEU A 90 -0.07 16.46 2.15
CA LEU A 90 0.27 15.42 3.13
C LEU A 90 1.69 15.61 3.70
N TRP A 91 2.61 16.18 2.91
CA TRP A 91 3.95 16.54 3.34
C TRP A 91 3.94 17.72 4.32
N ASP A 92 3.25 18.80 3.97
CA ASP A 92 3.28 20.06 4.72
C ASP A 92 2.45 20.01 6.00
N ALA A 93 1.26 19.40 5.96
CA ALA A 93 0.30 19.47 7.05
C ALA A 93 -0.46 18.15 7.28
N PRO A 94 0.23 17.02 7.56
CA PRO A 94 -0.40 15.71 7.67
C PRO A 94 -1.49 15.64 8.75
N GLN A 95 -1.31 16.29 9.90
CA GLN A 95 -2.31 16.31 10.97
C GLN A 95 -3.58 17.05 10.54
N LYS A 96 -3.45 18.12 9.75
CA LYS A 96 -4.61 18.87 9.25
C LYS A 96 -5.32 18.10 8.13
N ALA A 97 -4.56 17.50 7.22
CA ALA A 97 -5.09 16.74 6.09
C ALA A 97 -5.88 15.51 6.55
N LEU A 98 -5.27 14.70 7.43
CA LEU A 98 -5.83 13.45 7.93
C LEU A 98 -6.78 13.67 9.12
N GLY A 99 -6.60 14.74 9.89
CA GLY A 99 -7.48 15.08 10.99
C GLY A 99 -7.58 13.96 12.03
N ASN A 100 -8.81 13.60 12.40
CA ASN A 100 -9.09 12.56 13.37
C ASN A 100 -8.87 11.13 12.85
N THR A 101 -8.55 10.94 11.57
CA THR A 101 -8.25 9.61 11.03
C THR A 101 -6.80 9.21 11.31
N LEU A 102 -5.92 10.17 11.60
CA LEU A 102 -4.53 9.90 11.95
C LEU A 102 -4.38 9.38 13.38
N VAL A 103 -3.74 8.23 13.53
CA VAL A 103 -3.38 7.64 14.83
C VAL A 103 -1.92 7.92 15.17
N GLU A 104 -1.02 7.59 14.25
CA GLU A 104 0.42 7.72 14.43
C GLU A 104 1.09 8.02 13.08
N THR A 105 2.19 8.77 13.12
CA THR A 105 3.06 8.99 11.95
C THR A 105 4.50 8.60 12.30
N ARG A 106 5.17 7.95 11.35
CA ARG A 106 6.60 7.66 11.41
C ARG A 106 7.27 8.09 10.12
N GLU A 107 8.46 8.66 10.21
CA GLU A 107 9.28 9.04 9.07
C GLU A 107 10.47 8.08 8.93
N ILE A 108 10.80 7.70 7.70
CA ILE A 108 11.87 6.76 7.34
C ILE A 108 12.59 7.33 6.13
N THR A 109 13.92 7.41 6.17
CA THR A 109 14.72 7.77 4.99
C THR A 109 15.20 6.50 4.31
N LEU A 110 14.87 6.34 3.03
CA LEU A 110 15.27 5.18 2.22
C LEU A 110 16.37 5.58 1.24
N LEU A 111 17.41 4.76 1.15
CA LEU A 111 18.59 4.98 0.31
C LEU A 111 18.53 4.11 -0.95
N PRO A 112 19.07 4.57 -2.10
CA PRO A 112 19.13 3.77 -3.32
C PRO A 112 19.93 2.47 -3.12
N GLY A 113 19.38 1.36 -3.62
CA GLY A 113 20.00 0.03 -3.55
C GLY A 113 20.05 -0.60 -2.15
N ILE A 114 19.44 0.02 -1.12
CA ILE A 114 19.48 -0.45 0.26
C ILE A 114 18.07 -0.84 0.72
N GLY A 115 17.97 -2.03 1.33
CA GLY A 115 16.79 -2.46 2.05
C GLY A 115 16.94 -2.27 3.56
N GLN A 116 15.86 -1.94 4.25
CA GLN A 116 15.81 -1.83 5.71
C GLN A 116 14.52 -2.42 6.27
N ILE A 117 14.56 -2.79 7.56
CA ILE A 117 13.41 -3.36 8.28
C ILE A 117 13.16 -2.51 9.52
N ASP A 118 11.96 -1.93 9.59
CA ASP A 118 11.49 -1.13 10.70
C ASP A 118 10.37 -1.87 11.44
N GLN A 119 10.38 -1.81 12.77
CA GLN A 119 9.37 -2.46 13.60
C GLN A 119 8.89 -1.55 14.73
N TRP A 120 7.58 -1.48 14.93
CA TRP A 120 6.98 -0.72 16.03
C TRP A 120 5.57 -1.17 16.38
N PRO A 121 5.03 -0.77 17.54
CA PRO A 121 3.67 -1.13 17.94
C PRO A 121 2.63 -0.70 16.90
N LEU A 122 1.71 -1.61 16.59
CA LEU A 122 0.48 -1.30 15.88
C LEU A 122 -0.55 -0.83 16.90
N ALA A 123 -1.07 0.38 16.72
CA ALA A 123 -2.11 0.92 17.57
C ALA A 123 -3.39 0.08 17.45
N LYS A 124 -4.04 -0.17 18.59
CA LYS A 124 -5.24 -1.03 18.66
C LYS A 124 -6.40 -0.52 17.81
N ASN A 125 -6.51 0.80 17.64
CA ASN A 125 -7.56 1.44 16.84
C ASN A 125 -7.14 1.69 15.37
N ALA A 126 -5.90 1.36 14.97
CA ALA A 126 -5.49 1.46 13.58
C ALA A 126 -6.22 0.42 12.74
N ARG A 127 -6.88 0.86 11.67
CA ARG A 127 -7.55 0.01 10.68
C ARG A 127 -6.76 -0.10 9.39
N TYR A 128 -5.90 0.88 9.12
CA TYR A 128 -5.05 0.90 7.94
C TYR A 128 -3.63 1.35 8.29
N VAL A 129 -2.67 0.89 7.48
CA VAL A 129 -1.30 1.39 7.44
C VAL A 129 -1.06 1.98 6.05
N GLY A 130 -1.00 3.31 5.96
CA GLY A 130 -0.64 4.03 4.74
C GLY A 130 0.86 4.26 4.68
N VAL A 131 1.48 4.09 3.51
CA VAL A 131 2.90 4.39 3.26
C VAL A 131 2.97 5.35 2.09
N ALA A 132 3.58 6.51 2.30
CA ALA A 132 3.80 7.52 1.26
C ALA A 132 5.30 7.78 1.10
N ALA A 133 5.80 7.76 -0.13
CA ALA A 133 7.15 8.17 -0.50
C ALA A 133 7.08 9.54 -1.17
N PHE A 134 7.80 10.52 -0.64
CA PHE A 134 7.79 11.89 -1.13
C PHE A 134 8.93 12.08 -2.13
N PHE A 135 8.62 11.86 -3.40
CA PHE A 135 9.57 11.98 -4.50
C PHE A 135 9.86 13.44 -4.83
N ARG A 136 11.00 13.68 -5.47
CA ARG A 136 11.38 15.01 -5.94
C ARG A 136 10.56 15.43 -7.17
N ASP A 137 10.25 14.47 -8.04
CA ASP A 137 9.38 14.64 -9.18
C ASP A 137 8.15 13.75 -9.00
N GLU A 138 6.98 14.38 -8.93
CA GLU A 138 5.71 13.71 -8.69
C GLU A 138 4.91 13.51 -9.98
N GLN A 139 5.44 13.94 -11.14
CA GLN A 139 4.77 13.71 -12.43
C GLN A 139 4.60 12.22 -12.68
N ASP A 140 3.34 11.80 -12.83
CA ASP A 140 2.92 10.40 -13.00
C ASP A 140 3.42 9.44 -11.90
N ALA A 141 3.84 9.97 -10.75
CA ALA A 141 4.38 9.20 -9.65
C ALA A 141 3.28 8.41 -8.95
N ARG A 142 3.54 7.12 -8.69
CA ARG A 142 2.75 6.34 -7.74
C ARG A 142 3.41 6.44 -6.38
N TRP A 143 3.00 7.44 -5.61
CA TRP A 143 3.71 7.88 -4.41
C TRP A 143 3.15 7.31 -3.09
N LYS A 144 2.04 6.59 -3.11
CA LYS A 144 1.47 5.96 -1.89
C LYS A 144 0.82 4.60 -2.13
N VAL A 145 0.85 3.78 -1.09
CA VAL A 145 0.14 2.50 -0.95
C VAL A 145 -0.53 2.44 0.43
N ALA A 146 -1.51 1.57 0.61
CA ALA A 146 -2.04 1.30 1.95
C ALA A 146 -2.39 -0.16 2.16
N PHE A 147 -2.39 -0.59 3.40
CA PHE A 147 -2.65 -1.98 3.80
C PHE A 147 -3.73 -2.03 4.89
N ASP A 148 -4.49 -3.12 4.94
CA ASP A 148 -5.39 -3.40 6.06
C ASP A 148 -4.56 -3.76 7.30
N ALA A 149 -4.76 -3.04 8.40
CA ALA A 149 -3.99 -3.26 9.62
C ALA A 149 -4.26 -4.65 10.24
N ASN A 150 -5.42 -5.26 9.98
CA ASN A 150 -5.74 -6.60 10.48
C ASN A 150 -4.83 -7.67 9.87
N SER A 151 -4.27 -7.45 8.68
CA SER A 151 -3.31 -8.42 8.11
C SER A 151 -2.00 -8.51 8.89
N LEU A 152 -1.75 -7.55 9.80
CA LEU A 152 -0.58 -7.52 10.67
C LEU A 152 -0.87 -8.04 12.08
N ARG A 153 -2.15 -8.22 12.40
CA ARG A 153 -2.60 -8.80 13.66
C ARG A 153 -2.48 -10.31 13.57
N LYS A 154 -2.10 -10.93 14.68
CA LYS A 154 -1.94 -12.39 14.72
C LYS A 154 -3.32 -13.04 14.82
N ASP A 155 -3.67 -13.85 13.83
CA ASP A 155 -4.80 -14.77 13.92
C ASP A 155 -4.39 -16.02 14.72
N GLY A 156 -4.12 -15.84 16.02
CA GLY A 156 -3.80 -16.91 16.96
C GLY A 156 -2.32 -17.08 17.33
N ILE A 157 -2.06 -17.99 18.28
CA ILE A 157 -0.76 -18.15 18.97
C ILE A 157 0.36 -18.68 18.04
N TRP A 158 0.01 -19.23 16.87
CA TRP A 158 0.95 -20.00 16.03
C TRP A 158 1.47 -19.26 14.80
N PHE A 159 0.91 -18.10 14.45
CA PHE A 159 1.28 -17.36 13.24
C PHE A 159 1.78 -15.96 13.60
N SER A 160 3.04 -15.66 13.32
CA SER A 160 3.51 -14.27 13.22
C SER A 160 3.07 -13.71 11.86
N SER A 161 2.63 -12.45 11.82
CA SER A 161 2.43 -11.78 10.53
C SER A 161 3.78 -11.65 9.81
N ASP A 162 3.83 -11.96 8.52
CA ASP A 162 5.05 -11.86 7.67
C ASP A 162 5.48 -10.40 7.40
N GLY A 163 4.81 -9.44 8.04
CA GLY A 163 4.99 -8.01 7.84
C GLY A 163 4.56 -7.52 6.46
N LEU A 164 4.78 -6.23 6.23
CA LEU A 164 4.64 -5.56 4.95
C LEU A 164 6.00 -5.50 4.25
N ARG A 165 5.99 -5.55 2.92
CA ARG A 165 7.18 -5.26 2.11
C ARG A 165 6.83 -4.32 1.00
N VAL A 166 7.58 -3.24 0.88
CA VAL A 166 7.44 -2.27 -0.21
C VAL A 166 8.76 -2.14 -0.96
N LEU A 167 8.67 -2.03 -2.28
CA LEU A 167 9.77 -1.63 -3.15
C LEU A 167 9.49 -0.20 -3.60
N VAL A 168 10.49 0.67 -3.42
CA VAL A 168 10.46 2.04 -3.92
C VAL A 168 11.56 2.18 -4.95
N ASP A 169 11.22 2.46 -6.20
CA ASP A 169 12.18 2.61 -7.29
C ASP A 169 11.65 3.63 -8.30
N ASN A 170 12.55 4.37 -8.96
CA ASN A 170 12.19 5.56 -9.74
C ASN A 170 11.30 6.50 -8.90
N THR A 171 10.07 6.75 -9.36
CA THR A 171 9.03 7.55 -8.68
C THR A 171 7.80 6.71 -8.33
N GLU A 172 7.98 5.41 -8.09
CA GLU A 172 6.92 4.48 -7.71
C GLU A 172 7.22 3.75 -6.40
N ILE A 173 6.20 3.64 -5.55
CA ILE A 173 6.12 2.67 -4.46
C ILE A 173 5.17 1.53 -4.83
N SER A 174 5.62 0.28 -4.64
CA SER A 174 4.86 -0.92 -4.92
C SER A 174 4.84 -1.86 -3.72
N ALA A 175 3.69 -2.51 -3.48
CA ALA A 175 3.55 -3.55 -2.47
C ALA A 175 4.12 -4.87 -2.98
N MET A 176 5.24 -5.31 -2.41
CA MET A 176 5.85 -6.62 -2.67
C MET A 176 5.26 -7.71 -1.76
N ARG A 177 4.81 -7.33 -0.56
CA ARG A 177 4.09 -8.19 0.38
C ARG A 177 3.00 -7.40 1.09
N GLY A 178 1.83 -8.01 1.21
CA GLY A 178 0.58 -7.34 1.60
C GLY A 178 -0.24 -6.94 0.38
N VAL A 179 -1.53 -6.65 0.60
CA VAL A 179 -2.43 -6.21 -0.46
C VAL A 179 -2.57 -4.69 -0.39
N ASP A 180 -2.21 -3.99 -1.48
CA ASP A 180 -2.48 -2.56 -1.61
C ASP A 180 -4.00 -2.33 -1.74
N VAL A 181 -4.60 -1.76 -0.70
CA VAL A 181 -6.03 -1.48 -0.65
C VAL A 181 -6.43 -0.17 -1.34
N LEU A 182 -5.46 0.68 -1.70
CA LEU A 182 -5.71 1.88 -2.52
C LEU A 182 -5.92 1.50 -3.98
N ASN A 183 -5.03 0.65 -4.50
CA ASN A 183 -5.01 0.23 -5.89
C ASN A 183 -5.19 -1.28 -5.95
N LYS A 184 -6.44 -1.74 -5.81
CA LYS A 184 -6.75 -3.16 -6.03
C LYS A 184 -6.35 -3.52 -7.46
N PRO A 185 -5.60 -4.61 -7.67
CA PRO A 185 -5.27 -5.06 -9.03
C PRO A 185 -6.55 -5.20 -9.85
N PRO A 186 -6.56 -4.78 -11.15
CA PRO A 186 -7.73 -4.87 -11.98
C PRO A 186 -8.27 -6.30 -11.98
N THR A 187 -9.59 -6.44 -11.80
CA THR A 187 -10.24 -7.77 -11.84
C THR A 187 -10.02 -8.45 -13.18
N ALA A 188 -10.05 -9.79 -13.22
CA ALA A 188 -9.92 -10.55 -14.47
C ALA A 188 -10.89 -10.06 -15.56
N ASP A 189 -12.09 -9.62 -15.16
CA ASP A 189 -13.09 -9.03 -16.05
C ASP A 189 -12.64 -7.67 -16.63
N GLN A 190 -11.96 -6.85 -15.82
CA GLN A 190 -11.40 -5.56 -16.25
C GLN A 190 -10.19 -5.75 -17.16
N LEU A 191 -9.35 -6.77 -16.90
CA LEU A 191 -8.25 -7.15 -17.78
C LEU A 191 -8.78 -7.70 -19.11
N ALA A 192 -9.83 -8.52 -19.07
CA ALA A 192 -10.50 -9.04 -20.26
C ALA A 192 -11.18 -7.91 -21.06
N ALA A 193 -11.76 -6.91 -20.39
CA ALA A 193 -12.34 -5.75 -21.04
C ALA A 193 -11.28 -4.84 -21.68
N ALA A 194 -10.16 -4.60 -21.00
CA ALA A 194 -9.03 -3.84 -21.54
C ALA A 194 -8.39 -4.55 -22.73
N GLN A 195 -8.23 -5.88 -22.67
CA GLN A 195 -7.75 -6.69 -23.78
C GLN A 195 -8.72 -6.65 -24.97
N LYS A 196 -10.03 -6.79 -24.73
CA LYS A 196 -11.06 -6.65 -25.78
C LYS A 196 -11.04 -5.29 -26.45
N ALA A 197 -10.82 -4.21 -25.69
CA ALA A 197 -10.72 -2.86 -26.26
C ALA A 197 -9.48 -2.71 -27.15
N LYS A 198 -8.35 -3.28 -26.73
CA LYS A 198 -7.10 -3.29 -27.50
C LYS A 198 -7.20 -4.13 -28.78
N ASP A 199 -7.84 -5.29 -28.69
CA ASP A 199 -8.06 -6.18 -29.85
C ASP A 199 -9.05 -5.54 -30.85
N ALA A 200 -10.06 -4.81 -30.37
CA ALA A 200 -10.99 -4.08 -31.23
C ALA A 200 -10.31 -2.95 -32.00
N ASP A 201 -9.39 -2.22 -31.36
CA ASP A 201 -8.62 -1.13 -31.99
C ASP A 201 -7.64 -1.66 -33.04
N ALA A 202 -6.97 -2.78 -32.75
CA ALA A 202 -6.14 -3.49 -33.73
C ALA A 202 -6.95 -3.97 -34.94
N THR A 203 -8.14 -4.54 -34.71
CA THR A 203 -9.04 -5.00 -35.78
C THR A 203 -9.58 -3.86 -36.65
N LEU A 204 -9.83 -2.69 -36.05
CA LEU A 204 -10.25 -1.49 -36.78
C LEU A 204 -9.11 -0.95 -37.66
N THR A 205 -7.88 -0.96 -37.15
CA THR A 205 -6.68 -0.52 -37.87
C THR A 205 -6.42 -1.42 -39.08
N ASP A 206 -6.47 -2.74 -38.90
CA ASP A 206 -6.31 -3.70 -40.00
C ASP A 206 -7.36 -3.51 -41.10
N LYS A 207 -8.64 -3.33 -40.72
CA LYS A 207 -9.72 -3.09 -41.69
C LYS A 207 -9.56 -1.80 -42.50
N VAL A 208 -9.03 -0.74 -41.88
CA VAL A 208 -8.76 0.53 -42.57
C VAL A 208 -7.57 0.38 -43.52
N GLN A 209 -6.55 -0.38 -43.12
CA GLN A 209 -5.38 -0.68 -43.94
C GLN A 209 -5.78 -1.50 -45.18
N ASP A 210 -6.56 -2.56 -44.99
CA ASP A 210 -7.04 -3.44 -46.07
C ASP A 210 -7.94 -2.67 -47.05
N ALA A 211 -8.88 -1.87 -46.55
CA ALA A 211 -9.74 -1.04 -47.39
C ALA A 211 -8.96 0.02 -48.18
N ALA A 212 -7.85 0.53 -47.63
CA ALA A 212 -6.97 1.46 -48.34
C ALA A 212 -6.15 0.77 -49.44
N ILE A 213 -5.70 -0.47 -49.22
CA ILE A 213 -4.97 -1.28 -50.20
C ILE A 213 -5.88 -1.69 -51.36
N ASP A 214 -7.10 -2.15 -51.07
CA ASP A 214 -8.08 -2.52 -52.10
C ASP A 214 -8.40 -1.33 -53.01
N LYS A 215 -8.65 -0.16 -52.40
CA LYS A 215 -8.94 1.07 -53.14
C LYS A 215 -7.76 1.55 -53.99
N ALA A 216 -6.53 1.34 -53.54
CA ALA A 216 -5.33 1.65 -54.31
C ALA A 216 -5.13 0.68 -55.49
N THR A 217 -5.41 -0.61 -55.28
CA THR A 217 -5.35 -1.66 -56.31
C THR A 217 -6.38 -1.42 -57.42
N ASP A 218 -7.61 -1.05 -57.04
CA ASP A 218 -8.68 -0.74 -57.97
C ASP A 218 -8.35 0.51 -58.82
N ALA A 219 -7.84 1.57 -58.17
CA ALA A 219 -7.44 2.79 -58.86
C ALA A 219 -6.26 2.56 -59.84
N ALA A 220 -5.29 1.72 -59.45
CA ALA A 220 -4.17 1.34 -60.31
C ALA A 220 -4.64 0.52 -61.52
N SER A 221 -5.54 -0.45 -61.30
CA SER A 221 -6.09 -1.30 -62.37
C SER A 221 -6.90 -0.48 -63.38
N GLN A 222 -7.73 0.46 -62.89
CA GLN A 222 -8.52 1.33 -63.76
C GLN A 222 -7.65 2.29 -64.58
N SER A 223 -6.57 2.81 -64.00
CA SER A 223 -5.60 3.65 -64.70
C SER A 223 -4.87 2.87 -65.81
N ALA A 224 -4.53 1.61 -65.55
CA ALA A 224 -3.89 0.73 -66.53
C ALA A 224 -4.82 0.42 -67.71
N SER A 225 -6.09 0.09 -67.45
CA SER A 225 -7.10 -0.11 -68.51
C SER A 225 -7.27 1.12 -69.39
N ASN A 226 -7.43 2.31 -68.78
CA ASN A 226 -7.59 3.56 -69.52
C ASN A 226 -6.37 3.90 -70.40
N ALA A 227 -5.15 3.62 -69.92
CA ALA A 227 -3.93 3.85 -70.68
C ALA A 227 -3.81 2.90 -71.90
N MET A 228 -4.16 1.62 -71.72
CA MET A 228 -4.19 0.65 -72.82
C MET A 228 -5.23 1.01 -73.88
N ASP A 229 -6.44 1.42 -73.46
CA ASP A 229 -7.49 1.86 -74.39
C ASP A 229 -7.06 3.10 -75.19
N SER A 230 -6.40 4.06 -74.55
CA SER A 230 -5.88 5.26 -75.24
C SER A 230 -4.79 4.93 -76.26
N THR A 231 -3.95 3.94 -75.97
CA THR A 231 -2.86 3.49 -76.86
C THR A 231 -3.41 2.69 -78.04
N PHE A 232 -4.42 1.86 -77.81
CA PHE A 232 -5.07 1.10 -78.87
C PHE A 232 -5.82 2.03 -79.84
N ASN A 233 -6.58 3.00 -79.32
CA ASN A 233 -7.29 3.97 -80.15
C ASN A 233 -6.32 4.81 -80.99
N SER A 234 -5.19 5.25 -80.42
CA SER A 234 -4.19 6.03 -81.17
C SER A 234 -3.49 5.22 -82.26
N LEU A 235 -3.31 3.91 -82.08
CA LEU A 235 -2.76 3.01 -83.09
C LEU A 235 -3.75 2.71 -84.21
N VAL A 236 -5.04 2.53 -83.89
CA VAL A 236 -6.10 2.30 -84.88
C VAL A 236 -6.31 3.52 -85.78
N ASP A 237 -6.26 4.72 -85.23
CA ASP A 237 -6.39 5.97 -86.00
C ASP A 237 -5.19 6.24 -86.91
N SER A 238 -4.02 5.64 -86.62
CA SER A 238 -2.79 5.80 -87.41
C SER A 238 -2.73 4.89 -88.67
N VAL A 239 -3.69 3.96 -88.83
CA VAL A 239 -3.72 2.96 -89.93
C VAL A 239 -4.78 3.27 -91.00
N LYS A 240 -5.52 4.39 -90.86
CA LYS A 240 -6.48 4.89 -91.86
C LYS A 240 -5.92 6.05 -92.66
#